data_AF-A0AA36I4Y7-F1
#
_entry.id   AF-A0AA36I4Y7-F1
#
_cell.length_a   1.000
_cell.length_b   1.000
_cell.length_c   1.000
_cell.angle_alpha   90.00
_cell.angle_beta   90.00
_cell.angle_gamma   90.00
#
_symmetry.space_group_name_H-M   'P 1'
#
loop_
_entity.id
_entity.type
_entity.pdbx_description
1 polymer ?
#
loop_
_entity_poly.entity_id
_entity_poly.type
_entity_poly.pdbx_seq_one_letter_code
_entity_poly.pdbx_strand_id
1 'polypeptide(L)'
;MPPATALMLKALEPEGRRAEQELNDFFRAFCVEAVDDIYKKHADLLAAVYKIFGGSKTPPGKPKYMALGEFQLLLELANAQTTGFLLRNSAWAFRMGMMCQTDESGASRFQEMSLVEFQMGVGAVAFLAARATSSSLVPTVKRLVQLLAAAMKERKDKPPK
;
A
#
# COMPACT_ATOMS: atom_id res chain seq x y z
N MET A 1 -1.73 15.14 -31.82
CA MET A 1 -0.82 14.15 -31.19
C MET A 1 0.02 13.52 -32.30
N PRO A 2 1.35 13.44 -32.18
CA PRO A 2 2.20 12.86 -33.22
C PRO A 2 1.85 11.38 -33.51
N PRO A 3 1.96 10.89 -34.76
CA PRO A 3 1.62 9.49 -35.11
C PRO A 3 2.37 8.44 -34.27
N ALA A 4 3.63 8.71 -33.93
CA ALA A 4 4.44 7.84 -33.08
C ALA A 4 3.89 7.73 -31.65
N THR A 5 3.40 8.84 -31.08
CA THR A 5 2.78 8.85 -29.74
C THR A 5 1.47 8.06 -29.74
N ALA A 6 0.66 8.18 -30.79
CA ALA A 6 -0.59 7.41 -30.91
C ALA A 6 -0.34 5.90 -31.01
N LEU A 7 0.68 5.49 -31.77
CA LEU A 7 1.10 4.08 -31.86
C LEU A 7 1.61 3.54 -30.52
N MET A 8 2.41 4.34 -29.80
CA MET A 8 2.92 3.97 -28.47
C MET A 8 1.77 3.78 -27.47
N LEU A 9 0.81 4.72 -27.41
CA LEU A 9 -0.35 4.60 -26.52
C LEU A 9 -1.20 3.36 -26.85
N LYS A 10 -1.43 3.09 -28.14
CA LYS A 10 -2.16 1.89 -28.59
C LYS A 10 -1.45 0.60 -28.17
N ALA A 11 -0.12 0.58 -28.21
CA ALA A 11 0.68 -0.56 -27.77
C ALA A 11 0.63 -0.78 -26.24
N LEU A 12 0.39 0.28 -25.46
CA LEU A 12 0.28 0.22 -24.00
C LEU A 12 -1.14 -0.11 -23.49
N GLU A 13 -2.17 0.01 -24.33
CA GLU A 13 -3.54 -0.30 -23.92
C GLU A 13 -3.73 -1.68 -23.27
N PRO A 14 -3.11 -2.78 -23.77
CA PRO A 14 -3.25 -4.08 -23.14
C PRO A 14 -2.71 -4.10 -21.70
N GLU A 15 -1.59 -3.44 -21.45
CA GLU A 15 -1.00 -3.33 -20.10
C GLU A 15 -1.87 -2.46 -19.20
N GLY A 16 -2.45 -1.37 -19.72
CA GLY A 16 -3.43 -0.56 -19.00
C GLY A 16 -4.65 -1.37 -18.57
N ARG A 17 -5.25 -2.14 -19.50
CA ARG A 17 -6.39 -3.02 -19.21
C ARG A 17 -6.04 -4.10 -18.19
N ARG A 18 -4.81 -4.64 -18.25
CA ARG A 18 -4.33 -5.63 -17.27
C ARG A 18 -4.20 -5.03 -15.88
N ALA A 19 -3.63 -3.84 -15.76
CA ALA A 19 -3.50 -3.14 -14.47
C ALA A 19 -4.87 -2.79 -13.88
N GLU A 20 -5.82 -2.35 -14.71
CA GLU A 20 -7.19 -2.09 -14.31
C GLU A 20 -7.89 -3.37 -13.80
N GLN A 21 -7.73 -4.49 -14.51
CA GLN A 21 -8.29 -5.76 -14.08
C GLN A 21 -7.71 -6.22 -12.73
N GLU A 22 -6.39 -6.10 -12.54
CA GLU A 22 -5.75 -6.46 -11.28
C GLU A 22 -6.24 -5.61 -10.10
N LEU A 23 -6.47 -4.31 -10.34
CA LEU A 23 -7.04 -3.41 -9.34
C LEU A 23 -8.50 -3.78 -9.01
N ASN A 24 -9.29 -4.14 -10.01
CA ASN A 24 -10.66 -4.63 -9.81
C ASN A 24 -10.69 -5.94 -9.01
N ASP A 25 -9.77 -6.86 -9.29
CA ASP A 25 -9.64 -8.12 -8.56
C ASP A 25 -9.20 -7.88 -7.12
N PHE A 26 -8.30 -6.92 -6.90
CA PHE A 26 -7.94 -6.46 -5.56
C PHE A 26 -9.16 -5.95 -4.80
N PHE A 27 -9.95 -5.02 -5.35
CA PHE A 27 -11.12 -4.49 -4.67
C PHE A 27 -12.15 -5.59 -4.37
N ARG A 28 -12.39 -6.51 -5.30
CA ARG A 28 -13.30 -7.65 -5.08
C ARG A 28 -12.84 -8.57 -3.94
N ALA A 29 -11.54 -8.79 -3.81
CA ALA A 29 -11.00 -9.62 -2.74
C ALA A 29 -10.95 -8.87 -1.40
N PHE A 30 -10.59 -7.58 -1.42
CA PHE A 30 -10.33 -6.75 -0.25
C PHE A 30 -11.59 -6.17 0.39
N CYS A 31 -12.56 -5.72 -0.42
CA CYS A 31 -13.79 -5.09 0.05
C CYS A 31 -14.83 -6.13 0.47
N VAL A 32 -14.47 -6.98 1.44
CA VAL A 32 -15.32 -8.00 2.05
C VAL A 32 -15.39 -7.78 3.56
N GLU A 33 -16.50 -8.15 4.18
CA GLU A 33 -16.76 -7.95 5.62
C GLU A 33 -15.65 -8.54 6.51
N ALA A 34 -15.16 -9.74 6.17
CA ALA A 34 -14.08 -10.39 6.93
C ALA A 34 -12.76 -9.60 6.96
N VAL A 35 -12.46 -8.82 5.92
CA VAL A 35 -11.29 -7.93 5.90
C VAL A 35 -11.60 -6.67 6.71
N ASP A 36 -12.77 -6.07 6.51
CA ASP A 36 -13.22 -4.88 7.24
C ASP A 36 -13.19 -5.10 8.77
N ASP A 37 -13.65 -6.26 9.25
CA ASP A 37 -13.58 -6.65 10.65
C ASP A 37 -12.15 -6.63 11.22
N ILE A 38 -11.15 -7.08 10.43
CA ILE A 38 -9.75 -7.03 10.83
C ILE A 38 -9.29 -5.58 10.95
N TYR A 39 -9.60 -4.73 9.97
CA TYR A 39 -9.18 -3.32 9.98
C TYR A 39 -9.84 -2.55 11.13
N LYS A 40 -11.14 -2.75 11.36
CA LYS A 40 -11.87 -2.15 12.49
C LYS A 40 -11.27 -2.57 13.83
N LYS A 41 -11.01 -3.87 14.01
CA LYS A 41 -10.40 -4.40 15.24
C LYS A 41 -9.00 -3.85 15.52
N HIS A 42 -8.24 -3.52 14.47
CA HIS A 42 -6.85 -3.08 14.56
C HIS A 42 -6.65 -1.62 14.16
N ALA A 43 -7.70 -0.79 14.13
CA ALA A 43 -7.66 0.58 13.64
C ALA A 43 -6.61 1.44 14.39
N ASP A 44 -6.58 1.36 15.72
CA ASP A 44 -5.62 2.10 16.55
C ASP A 44 -4.18 1.69 16.30
N LEU A 45 -3.94 0.39 16.11
CA LEU A 45 -2.62 -0.14 15.78
C LEU A 45 -2.17 0.40 14.43
N LEU A 46 -3.01 0.35 13.40
CA LEU A 46 -2.69 0.83 12.06
C LEU A 46 -2.45 2.34 12.05
N ALA A 47 -3.26 3.11 12.78
CA ALA A 47 -3.05 4.54 12.96
C ALA A 47 -1.71 4.84 13.67
N ALA A 48 -1.35 4.04 14.68
CA ALA A 48 -0.08 4.16 15.38
C ALA A 48 1.11 3.82 14.46
N VAL A 49 1.02 2.74 13.67
CA VAL A 49 2.02 2.38 12.65
C VAL A 49 2.23 3.54 11.69
N TYR A 50 1.15 4.05 11.10
CA TYR A 50 1.21 5.16 10.18
C TYR A 50 1.88 6.40 10.81
N LYS A 51 1.51 6.75 12.06
CA LYS A 51 2.08 7.91 12.76
C LYS A 51 3.57 7.77 13.08
N ILE A 52 4.02 6.55 13.39
CA ILE A 52 5.43 6.28 13.74
C ILE A 52 6.30 6.19 12.48
N PHE A 53 5.80 5.53 11.43
CA PHE A 53 6.56 5.27 10.22
C PHE A 53 6.42 6.33 9.13
N GLY A 54 5.36 7.13 9.15
CA GLY A 54 5.13 8.21 8.20
C GLY A 54 5.48 9.60 8.73
N GLY A 55 5.64 10.54 7.80
CA GLY A 55 5.69 11.97 8.06
C GLY A 55 7.10 12.56 8.25
N SER A 56 8.17 11.78 8.10
CA SER A 56 9.55 12.29 8.12
C SER A 56 9.86 13.19 6.93
N LYS A 57 9.15 12.97 5.81
CA LYS A 57 9.27 13.79 4.60
C LYS A 57 8.20 14.88 4.49
N THR A 58 7.25 14.94 5.43
CA THR A 58 6.18 15.95 5.40
C THR A 58 6.71 17.32 5.80
N PRO A 59 6.51 18.37 4.99
CA PRO A 59 6.86 19.74 5.36
C PRO A 59 6.12 20.21 6.63
N PRO A 60 6.75 21.06 7.48
CA PRO A 60 6.08 21.66 8.62
C PRO A 60 4.78 22.36 8.21
N GLY A 61 3.73 22.18 9.02
CA GLY A 61 2.41 22.80 8.76
C GLY A 61 1.52 22.06 7.76
N LYS A 62 1.97 20.97 7.14
CA LYS A 62 1.13 20.10 6.31
C LYS A 62 0.63 18.86 7.07
N PRO A 63 -0.52 18.28 6.67
CA PRO A 63 -0.95 16.98 7.17
C PRO A 63 0.13 15.91 6.92
N LYS A 64 0.41 15.08 7.93
CA LYS A 64 1.38 14.00 7.80
C LYS A 64 0.95 12.99 6.74
N TYR A 65 1.87 12.69 5.83
CA TYR A 65 1.74 11.64 4.83
C TYR A 65 2.86 10.60 4.97
N MET A 66 2.62 9.40 4.48
CA MET A 66 3.64 8.37 4.30
C MET A 66 4.18 8.44 2.86
N ALA A 67 5.48 8.61 2.71
CA ALA A 67 6.14 8.54 1.41
C ALA A 67 6.46 7.08 1.03
N LEU A 68 6.66 6.82 -0.27
CA LEU A 68 7.03 5.48 -0.75
C LEU A 68 8.24 4.88 0.00
N GLY A 69 9.30 5.66 0.22
CA GLY A 69 10.49 5.18 0.94
C GLY A 69 10.21 4.81 2.40
N GLU A 70 9.26 5.48 3.05
CA GLU A 70 8.84 5.15 4.42
C GLU A 70 8.01 3.87 4.45
N PHE A 71 7.10 3.70 3.48
CA PHE A 71 6.33 2.48 3.29
C PHE A 71 7.23 1.28 3.01
N GLN A 72 8.24 1.44 2.15
CA GLN A 72 9.25 0.40 1.87
C GLN A 72 10.00 -0.03 3.12
N LEU A 73 10.54 0.94 3.86
CA LEU A 73 11.25 0.68 5.12
C LEU A 73 10.36 -0.04 6.14
N LEU A 74 9.09 0.35 6.25
CA LEU A 74 8.13 -0.34 7.12
C LEU A 74 7.96 -1.81 6.71
N LEU A 75 7.79 -2.11 5.42
CA LEU A 75 7.62 -3.48 4.94
C LEU A 75 8.85 -4.35 5.17
N GLU A 76 10.05 -3.76 5.02
CA GLU A 76 11.32 -4.41 5.32
C GLU A 76 11.42 -4.75 6.82
N LEU A 77 11.17 -3.77 7.70
CA LEU A 77 11.22 -3.95 9.15
C LEU A 77 10.15 -4.91 9.66
N ALA A 78 8.97 -4.92 9.04
CA ALA A 78 7.91 -5.87 9.34
C ALA A 78 8.19 -7.27 8.79
N ASN A 79 9.29 -7.49 8.05
CA ASN A 79 9.58 -8.76 7.40
C ASN A 79 8.40 -9.25 6.52
N ALA A 80 7.79 -8.34 5.77
CA ALA A 80 6.62 -8.62 4.95
C ALA A 80 6.85 -9.78 3.94
N GLN A 81 8.10 -9.99 3.51
CA GLN A 81 8.50 -11.10 2.64
C GLN A 81 8.16 -12.49 3.21
N THR A 82 8.03 -12.64 4.52
CA THR A 82 7.63 -13.90 5.17
C THR A 82 6.19 -14.32 4.83
N THR A 83 5.38 -13.40 4.29
CA THR A 83 4.03 -13.66 3.77
C THR A 83 4.03 -14.20 2.34
N GLY A 84 5.18 -14.26 1.67
CA GLY A 84 5.30 -14.51 0.24
C GLY A 84 5.32 -13.24 -0.61
N PHE A 85 5.18 -12.06 0.01
CA PHE A 85 5.33 -10.78 -0.67
C PHE A 85 6.76 -10.58 -1.21
N LEU A 86 6.88 -9.96 -2.38
CA LEU A 86 8.17 -9.57 -2.94
C LEU A 86 8.41 -8.09 -2.70
N LEU A 87 9.45 -7.71 -1.95
CA LEU A 87 9.72 -6.31 -1.61
C LEU A 87 9.90 -5.39 -2.84
N ARG A 88 10.36 -5.93 -3.98
CA ARG A 88 10.42 -5.18 -5.25
C ARG A 88 9.03 -4.71 -5.74
N ASN A 89 7.95 -5.34 -5.29
CA ASN A 89 6.57 -4.96 -5.60
C ASN A 89 6.02 -3.91 -4.62
N SER A 90 6.83 -3.39 -3.68
CA SER A 90 6.41 -2.35 -2.73
C SER A 90 5.87 -1.10 -3.41
N ALA A 91 6.50 -0.64 -4.49
CA ALA A 91 6.03 0.49 -5.27
C ALA A 91 4.67 0.20 -5.94
N TRP A 92 4.44 -1.05 -6.35
CA TRP A 92 3.16 -1.47 -6.92
C TRP A 92 2.06 -1.50 -5.85
N ALA A 93 2.32 -2.12 -4.69
CA ALA A 93 1.40 -2.10 -3.56
C ALA A 93 1.09 -0.67 -3.08
N PHE A 94 2.10 0.19 -3.04
CA PHE A 94 1.94 1.60 -2.72
C PHE A 94 0.97 2.26 -3.70
N ARG A 95 1.18 2.08 -5.01
CA ARG A 95 0.32 2.62 -6.06
C ARG A 95 -1.10 2.10 -6.03
N MET A 96 -1.29 0.80 -5.79
CA MET A 96 -2.62 0.20 -5.64
C MET A 96 -3.38 0.77 -4.43
N GLY A 97 -2.66 1.18 -3.38
CA GLY A 97 -3.25 1.83 -2.21
C GLY A 97 -3.60 3.31 -2.42
N MET A 98 -2.99 3.98 -3.40
CA MET A 98 -3.24 5.40 -3.68
C MET A 98 -4.61 5.60 -4.34
N MET A 99 -5.32 6.63 -3.90
CA MET A 99 -6.57 7.10 -4.51
C MET A 99 -6.28 8.29 -5.44
N CYS A 100 -5.42 8.07 -6.44
CA CYS A 100 -4.96 9.13 -7.35
C CYS A 100 -6.12 9.71 -8.17
N GLN A 101 -6.23 11.04 -8.18
CA GLN A 101 -7.17 11.78 -9.02
C GLN A 101 -6.55 12.13 -10.38
N THR A 102 -7.40 12.30 -11.40
CA THR A 102 -6.98 12.55 -12.79
C THR A 102 -6.28 13.90 -12.98
N ASP A 103 -6.50 14.85 -12.08
CA ASP A 103 -5.93 16.20 -12.06
C ASP A 103 -4.64 16.32 -11.22
N GLU A 104 -4.12 15.23 -10.64
CA GLU A 104 -2.89 15.24 -9.83
C GLU A 104 -1.59 15.42 -10.63
N SER A 105 -1.66 15.58 -11.95
CA SER A 105 -0.50 15.64 -12.86
C SER A 105 0.48 16.81 -12.61
N GLY A 106 0.14 17.75 -11.72
CA GLY A 106 1.01 18.85 -11.29
C GLY A 106 1.34 18.89 -9.78
N ALA A 107 0.91 17.92 -8.98
CA ALA A 107 1.05 17.95 -7.52
C ALA A 107 1.91 16.78 -6.99
N SER A 108 2.63 16.98 -5.89
CA SER A 108 3.37 15.89 -5.21
C SER A 108 2.46 14.84 -4.55
N ARG A 109 1.14 15.06 -4.56
CA ARG A 109 0.11 14.23 -3.92
C ARG A 109 0.20 12.75 -4.29
N PHE A 110 0.57 12.45 -5.54
CA PHE A 110 0.75 11.07 -6.00
C PHE A 110 1.85 10.29 -5.23
N GLN A 111 2.66 10.95 -4.39
CA GLN A 111 3.68 10.34 -3.53
C GLN A 111 3.34 10.45 -2.04
N GLU A 112 2.21 11.05 -1.68
CA GLU A 112 1.83 11.43 -0.32
C GLU A 112 0.68 10.55 0.15
N MET A 113 0.98 9.33 0.62
CA MET A 113 -0.04 8.38 1.06
C MET A 113 -0.66 8.81 2.40
N SER A 114 -1.98 8.97 2.43
CA SER A 114 -2.78 9.21 3.63
C SER A 114 -2.96 7.95 4.48
N LEU A 115 -3.55 8.08 5.68
CA LEU A 115 -3.84 6.93 6.55
C LEU A 115 -4.76 5.89 5.87
N VAL A 116 -5.79 6.35 5.16
CA VAL A 116 -6.73 5.46 4.46
C VAL A 116 -6.02 4.75 3.31
N GLU A 117 -5.22 5.47 2.53
CA GLU A 117 -4.43 4.88 1.44
C GLU A 117 -3.35 3.93 1.97
N PHE A 118 -2.80 4.19 3.16
CA PHE A 118 -1.92 3.26 3.85
C PHE A 118 -2.63 1.96 4.19
N GLN A 119 -3.86 2.02 4.71
CA GLN A 119 -4.68 0.83 4.96
C GLN A 119 -4.93 0.05 3.66
N MET A 120 -5.28 0.73 2.57
CA MET A 120 -5.41 0.11 1.25
C MET A 120 -4.09 -0.51 0.77
N GLY A 121 -2.97 0.16 0.98
CA GLY A 121 -1.63 -0.32 0.64
C GLY A 121 -1.25 -1.58 1.41
N VAL A 122 -1.60 -1.69 2.69
CA VAL A 122 -1.45 -2.93 3.49
C VAL A 122 -2.30 -4.06 2.89
N GLY A 123 -3.52 -3.75 2.47
CA GLY A 123 -4.37 -4.67 1.71
C GLY A 123 -3.72 -5.16 0.42
N ALA A 124 -3.14 -4.23 -0.36
CA ALA A 124 -2.48 -4.53 -1.62
C ALA A 124 -1.23 -5.42 -1.42
N VAL A 125 -0.44 -5.19 -0.36
CA VAL A 125 0.67 -6.08 0.01
C VAL A 125 0.17 -7.51 0.24
N ALA A 126 -0.91 -7.67 1.01
CA ALA A 126 -1.50 -8.97 1.26
C ALA A 126 -2.04 -9.62 -0.03
N PHE A 127 -2.68 -8.85 -0.92
CA PHE A 127 -3.19 -9.34 -2.20
C PHE A 127 -2.08 -9.82 -3.14
N LEU A 128 -1.00 -9.04 -3.25
CA LEU A 128 0.17 -9.36 -4.06
C LEU A 128 0.97 -10.55 -3.49
N ALA A 129 0.94 -10.76 -2.18
CA ALA A 129 1.52 -11.93 -1.52
C ALA A 129 0.67 -13.20 -1.76
N ALA A 130 -0.65 -13.06 -1.66
CA ALA A 130 -1.64 -14.13 -1.81
C ALA A 130 -1.83 -14.64 -3.24
N ARG A 131 -1.13 -14.05 -4.23
CA ARG A 131 -1.32 -14.30 -5.66
C ARG A 131 -2.80 -14.21 -6.07
N ALA A 132 -3.52 -13.23 -5.53
CA ALA A 132 -4.86 -12.85 -5.96
C ALA A 132 -6.00 -13.89 -5.74
N THR A 133 -6.03 -14.63 -4.61
CA THR A 133 -7.21 -15.44 -4.25
C THR A 133 -7.91 -14.93 -2.99
N SER A 134 -9.23 -14.70 -3.06
CA SER A 134 -10.03 -14.14 -1.96
C SER A 134 -9.96 -14.98 -0.68
N SER A 135 -9.85 -16.31 -0.82
CA SER A 135 -9.77 -17.25 0.30
C SER A 135 -8.48 -17.14 1.11
N SER A 136 -7.39 -16.68 0.50
CA SER A 136 -6.08 -16.54 1.17
C SER A 136 -5.78 -15.10 1.59
N LEU A 137 -6.57 -14.12 1.16
CA LEU A 137 -6.36 -12.72 1.52
C LEU A 137 -6.57 -12.48 3.03
N VAL A 138 -7.69 -12.93 3.59
CA VAL A 138 -8.02 -12.74 5.02
C VAL A 138 -6.91 -13.22 5.96
N PRO A 139 -6.42 -14.48 5.87
CA PRO A 139 -5.32 -14.93 6.73
C PRO A 139 -4.01 -14.16 6.46
N THR A 140 -3.77 -13.72 5.23
CA THR A 140 -2.57 -12.95 4.86
C THR A 140 -2.61 -11.54 5.43
N VAL A 141 -3.74 -10.85 5.36
CA VAL A 141 -3.98 -9.55 6.01
C VAL A 141 -3.77 -9.67 7.52
N LYS A 142 -4.37 -10.69 8.15
CA LYS A 142 -4.20 -10.93 9.60
C LYS A 142 -2.74 -11.12 9.97
N ARG A 143 -2.00 -11.93 9.22
CA ARG A 143 -0.56 -12.14 9.42
C ARG A 143 0.23 -10.84 9.24
N LEU A 144 -0.07 -10.06 8.20
CA LEU A 144 0.60 -8.79 7.95
C LEU A 144 0.36 -7.78 9.08
N VAL A 145 -0.86 -7.69 9.61
CA VAL A 145 -1.16 -6.83 10.77
C VAL A 145 -0.35 -7.26 12.01
N GLN A 146 -0.17 -8.56 12.24
CA GLN A 146 0.68 -9.07 13.32
C GLN A 146 2.15 -8.70 13.14
N LEU A 147 2.65 -8.77 11.90
CA LEU A 147 4.02 -8.37 11.56
C LEU A 147 4.23 -6.86 11.76
N LEU A 148 3.27 -6.02 11.36
CA LEU A 148 3.30 -4.58 11.63
C LEU A 148 3.30 -4.28 13.13
N ALA A 149 2.53 -5.06 13.91
CA ALA A 149 2.55 -4.95 15.38
C ALA A 149 3.91 -5.30 15.99
N ALA A 150 4.60 -6.30 15.45
CA ALA A 150 5.95 -6.68 15.88
C ALA A 150 6.96 -5.57 15.56
N ALA A 151 6.96 -5.05 14.33
CA ALA A 151 7.82 -3.94 13.92
C ALA A 151 7.62 -2.68 14.78
N MET A 152 6.38 -2.41 15.18
CA MET A 152 6.05 -1.32 16.11
C MET A 152 6.68 -1.50 17.49
N LYS A 153 6.71 -2.72 18.02
CA LYS A 153 7.33 -3.01 19.31
C LYS A 153 8.85 -2.85 19.21
N GLU A 154 9.47 -3.42 18.19
CA GLU A 154 10.92 -3.33 17.98
C GLU A 154 11.40 -1.88 17.84
N ARG A 155 10.63 -1.03 17.13
CA ARG A 155 10.97 0.38 16.97
C ARG A 155 10.81 1.20 18.27
N LYS A 156 9.90 0.81 19.17
CA LYS A 156 9.81 1.43 20.50
C LYS A 156 11.02 1.07 21.36
N ASP A 157 11.53 -0.16 21.24
CA ASP A 157 12.66 -0.64 22.01
C ASP A 157 14.00 -0.10 21.49
N LYS A 158 14.08 0.29 20.21
CA LYS A 158 15.27 0.86 19.56
C LYS A 158 14.90 2.10 18.73
N PRO A 159 14.77 3.30 19.36
CA PRO A 159 14.55 4.52 18.61
C PRO A 159 15.71 4.77 17.63
N PRO A 160 15.44 5.29 16.43
CA PRO A 160 16.49 5.60 15.47
C PRO A 160 17.47 6.63 16.07
N LYS A 161 18.78 6.38 15.87
CA LYS A 161 19.85 7.33 16.20
C LYS A 161 19.84 8.51 15.25
#